data_AF-A0A3D0H3D1-F1
#
_entry.id   AF-A0A3D0H3D1-F1
#
_cell.length_a   1.000
_cell.length_b   1.000
_cell.length_c   1.000
_cell.angle_alpha   90.00
_cell.angle_beta   90.00
_cell.angle_gamma   90.00
#
_symmetry.space_group_name_H-M   'P 1'
#
loop_
_entity.id
_entity.type
_entity.pdbx_description
1 polymer ?
#
loop_
_entity_poly.entity_id
_entity_poly.type
_entity_poly.pdbx_seq_one_letter_code
_entity_poly.pdbx_strand_id
1 'polypeptide(L)'
;MVASLLKLLLLMILCAHCAAPGGISKTSWTPDLTQRIPSRPRQALTGSQFAAYVAEMEPKQREQAIRGQLLGGNLPAFLRELVPVQLEHPLPTGKFVHATIFVMPDYLAIGSNDDFLRIPMNLRTAAAVASQFGFVLPTTKMVDAIYAQSAYRFKPEPMSPGPEMRSTEYYRTHNHKIDEQGRTLGVPLGKLVSGHKKD
;
A
#
# COMPACT_ATOMS: atom_id res chain seq x y z
N MET A 1 -42.77 -59.64 -29.21
CA MET A 1 -42.35 -60.48 -28.07
C MET A 1 -41.95 -59.57 -26.90
N VAL A 2 -42.68 -59.67 -25.78
CA VAL A 2 -42.21 -59.64 -24.37
C VAL A 2 -41.21 -58.52 -23.99
N ALA A 3 -41.64 -57.40 -23.40
CA ALA A 3 -42.01 -57.14 -21.99
C ALA A 3 -40.83 -56.71 -21.08
N SER A 4 -41.18 -55.85 -20.10
CA SER A 4 -40.46 -55.45 -18.88
C SER A 4 -39.25 -54.51 -19.01
N LEU A 5 -38.89 -53.70 -18.02
CA LEU A 5 -39.49 -53.05 -16.84
C LEU A 5 -38.26 -52.37 -16.19
N LEU A 6 -38.46 -51.24 -15.50
CA LEU A 6 -37.69 -50.89 -14.30
C LEU A 6 -36.18 -50.57 -14.45
N LYS A 7 -35.81 -49.30 -14.31
CA LYS A 7 -35.10 -48.77 -13.11
C LYS A 7 -34.68 -47.32 -13.31
N LEU A 8 -35.32 -46.47 -12.51
CA LEU A 8 -34.79 -45.29 -11.85
C LEU A 8 -33.26 -45.16 -11.91
N LEU A 9 -32.74 -44.08 -12.50
CA LEU A 9 -31.46 -43.53 -12.09
C LEU A 9 -31.56 -42.00 -12.06
N LEU A 10 -31.80 -41.49 -10.85
CA LEU A 10 -31.39 -40.16 -10.43
C LEU A 10 -29.90 -40.01 -10.79
N LEU A 11 -29.55 -39.05 -11.64
CA LEU A 11 -28.19 -38.50 -11.63
C LEU A 11 -28.27 -37.07 -11.08
N MET A 12 -28.23 -37.01 -9.75
CA MET A 12 -27.79 -35.79 -9.06
C MET A 12 -26.35 -35.53 -9.49
N ILE A 13 -26.15 -34.54 -10.36
CA ILE A 13 -24.83 -33.98 -10.58
C ILE A 13 -24.52 -33.11 -9.35
N LEU A 14 -24.01 -33.77 -8.31
CA LEU A 14 -23.32 -33.15 -7.21
C LEU A 14 -21.98 -32.63 -7.74
N CYS A 15 -21.99 -31.48 -8.43
CA CYS A 15 -20.76 -30.73 -8.65
C CYS A 15 -20.37 -30.08 -7.33
N ALA A 16 -19.73 -30.87 -6.46
CA ALA A 16 -18.88 -30.37 -5.40
C ALA A 16 -17.79 -29.51 -6.06
N HIS A 17 -18.06 -28.20 -6.18
CA HIS A 17 -17.02 -27.23 -6.45
C HIS A 17 -16.19 -27.15 -5.18
N CYS A 18 -15.17 -27.99 -5.09
CA CYS A 18 -13.98 -27.68 -4.34
C CYS A 18 -13.37 -26.44 -5.01
N ALA A 19 -13.81 -25.25 -4.60
CA ALA A 19 -13.13 -24.02 -4.92
C ALA A 19 -11.77 -24.07 -4.22
N ALA A 20 -10.74 -24.50 -4.96
CA ALA A 20 -9.37 -24.18 -4.60
C ALA A 20 -9.26 -22.65 -4.48
N PRO A 21 -8.44 -22.11 -3.56
CA PRO A 21 -8.13 -20.70 -3.53
C PRO A 21 -7.23 -20.39 -4.74
N GLY A 22 -7.86 -20.28 -5.91
CA GLY A 22 -7.22 -19.83 -7.13
C GLY A 22 -6.78 -18.40 -6.91
N GLY A 23 -5.46 -18.19 -6.82
CA GLY A 23 -4.88 -16.86 -6.85
C GLY A 23 -5.50 -16.07 -8.00
N ILE A 24 -5.89 -14.83 -7.71
CA ILE A 24 -6.49 -13.93 -8.68
C ILE A 24 -5.47 -13.73 -9.80
N SER A 25 -5.66 -14.47 -10.91
CA SER A 25 -4.98 -14.20 -12.17
C SER A 25 -5.39 -12.80 -12.59
N LYS A 26 -4.41 -11.93 -12.89
CA LYS A 26 -4.63 -10.57 -13.40
C LYS A 26 -5.37 -10.67 -14.75
N THR A 27 -6.69 -10.78 -14.70
CA THR A 27 -7.56 -10.79 -15.88
C THR A 27 -7.65 -9.38 -16.46
N SER A 28 -7.83 -9.32 -17.77
CA SER A 28 -7.82 -8.16 -18.68
C SER A 28 -8.85 -7.04 -18.41
N TRP A 29 -9.44 -6.99 -17.21
CA TRP A 29 -10.49 -6.05 -16.82
C TRP A 29 -10.23 -5.31 -15.51
N THR A 30 -9.07 -5.48 -14.85
CA THR A 30 -8.72 -4.60 -13.73
C THR A 30 -8.55 -3.17 -14.24
N PRO A 31 -9.38 -2.21 -13.78
CA PRO A 31 -9.13 -0.80 -14.07
C PRO A 31 -7.70 -0.47 -13.67
N ASP A 32 -7.02 0.39 -14.43
CA ASP A 32 -5.77 0.97 -13.94
C ASP A 32 -6.10 1.81 -12.70
N LEU A 33 -5.95 1.20 -11.53
CA LEU A 33 -6.23 1.80 -10.23
C LEU A 33 -5.29 2.97 -9.92
N THR A 34 -4.21 3.13 -10.72
CA THR A 34 -3.24 4.22 -10.59
C THR A 34 -3.33 5.26 -11.70
N GLN A 35 -4.32 5.17 -12.61
CA GLN A 35 -4.47 6.07 -13.76
C GLN A 35 -4.56 7.55 -13.40
N ARG A 36 -5.00 7.88 -12.18
CA ARG A 36 -5.12 9.26 -11.68
C ARG A 36 -3.83 9.79 -11.06
N ILE A 37 -2.83 8.95 -10.85
CA ILE A 37 -1.51 9.35 -10.38
C ILE A 37 -0.73 9.89 -11.59
N PRO A 38 -0.31 11.16 -11.61
CA PRO A 38 0.44 11.68 -12.74
C PRO A 38 1.76 10.92 -12.95
N SER A 39 2.19 10.90 -14.21
CA SER A 39 3.52 10.39 -14.57
C SER A 39 4.59 11.24 -13.89
N ARG A 40 5.63 10.59 -13.35
CA ARG A 40 6.75 11.28 -12.72
C ARG A 40 7.46 12.18 -13.75
N PRO A 41 7.61 13.50 -13.49
CA PRO A 41 8.33 14.38 -14.40
C PRO A 41 9.80 13.97 -14.55
N ARG A 42 10.37 14.16 -15.75
CA ARG A 42 11.77 13.78 -16.04
C ARG A 42 12.79 14.49 -15.13
N GLN A 43 12.52 15.74 -14.79
CA GLN A 43 13.38 16.58 -13.94
C GLN A 43 12.87 16.65 -12.49
N ALA A 44 12.02 15.70 -12.06
CA ALA A 44 11.54 15.67 -10.69
C ALA A 44 12.69 15.36 -9.72
N LEU A 45 12.65 16.01 -8.56
CA LEU A 45 13.66 15.85 -7.51
C LEU A 45 13.75 14.39 -7.04
N THR A 46 14.94 13.93 -6.71
CA THR A 46 15.12 12.70 -5.93
C THR A 46 14.72 12.92 -4.47
N GLY A 47 14.66 11.84 -3.67
CA GLY A 47 14.39 11.95 -2.23
C GLY A 47 15.40 12.83 -1.52
N SER A 48 16.69 12.61 -1.79
CA SER A 48 17.77 13.38 -1.19
C SER A 48 17.74 14.86 -1.62
N GLN A 49 17.48 15.13 -2.89
CA GLN A 49 17.33 16.50 -3.40
C GLN A 49 16.12 17.21 -2.79
N PHE A 50 14.99 16.51 -2.66
CA PHE A 50 13.81 17.07 -2.02
C PHE A 50 14.06 17.38 -0.54
N ALA A 51 14.78 16.51 0.18
CA ALA A 51 15.13 16.76 1.57
C ALA A 51 15.99 18.03 1.72
N ALA A 52 16.99 18.22 0.86
CA ALA A 52 17.80 19.43 0.85
C ALA A 52 16.96 20.68 0.53
N TYR A 53 16.04 20.56 -0.45
CA TYR A 53 15.15 21.65 -0.85
C TYR A 53 14.25 22.14 0.30
N VAL A 54 13.78 21.25 1.17
CA VAL A 54 12.85 21.59 2.26
C VAL A 54 13.50 21.67 3.65
N ALA A 55 14.84 21.59 3.73
CA ALA A 55 15.57 21.49 5.00
C ALA A 55 15.22 22.64 5.96
N GLU A 56 15.29 23.87 5.46
CA GLU A 56 15.08 25.11 6.23
C GLU A 56 13.66 25.69 6.09
N MET A 57 12.73 24.94 5.49
CA MET A 57 11.36 25.42 5.31
C MET A 57 10.54 25.33 6.60
N GLU A 58 9.74 26.36 6.84
CA GLU A 58 8.71 26.32 7.88
C GLU A 58 7.72 25.18 7.62
N PRO A 59 7.12 24.58 8.67
CA PRO A 59 6.24 23.41 8.52
C PRO A 59 5.14 23.56 7.47
N LYS A 60 4.52 24.76 7.39
CA LYS A 60 3.46 25.05 6.41
C LYS A 60 3.99 25.07 4.98
N GLN A 61 5.17 25.65 4.75
CA GLN A 61 5.80 25.70 3.43
C GLN A 61 6.25 24.31 2.99
N ARG A 62 6.83 23.53 3.91
CA ARG A 62 7.21 22.14 3.65
C ARG A 62 6.01 21.27 3.29
N GLU A 63 4.88 21.41 3.97
CA GLU A 63 3.64 20.70 3.63
C GLU A 63 3.11 21.07 2.24
N GLN A 64 3.20 22.34 1.85
CA GLN A 64 2.87 22.76 0.48
C GLN A 64 3.82 22.15 -0.55
N ALA A 65 5.13 22.09 -0.26
CA ALA A 65 6.12 21.46 -1.11
C ALA A 65 5.88 19.94 -1.25
N ILE A 66 5.60 19.23 -0.15
CA ILE A 66 5.23 17.81 -0.13
C ILE A 66 4.02 17.58 -1.02
N ARG A 67 2.94 18.35 -0.83
CA ARG A 67 1.73 18.26 -1.63
C ARG A 67 2.03 18.49 -3.11
N GLY A 68 2.83 19.50 -3.44
CA GLY A 68 3.20 19.80 -4.83
C GLY A 68 3.94 18.67 -5.52
N GLN A 69 4.92 18.06 -4.85
CA GLN A 69 5.66 16.92 -5.40
C GLN A 69 4.76 15.71 -5.65
N LEU A 70 3.94 15.33 -4.66
CA LEU A 70 3.05 14.17 -4.76
C LEU A 70 1.99 14.38 -5.83
N LEU A 71 1.29 15.52 -5.82
CA LEU A 71 0.27 15.84 -6.83
C LEU A 71 0.87 16.03 -8.23
N GLY A 72 2.17 16.34 -8.33
CA GLY A 72 2.91 16.34 -9.58
C GLY A 72 3.38 14.96 -10.05
N GLY A 73 3.09 13.88 -9.30
CA GLY A 73 3.48 12.52 -9.66
C GLY A 73 4.91 12.12 -9.24
N ASN A 74 5.62 12.94 -8.46
CA ASN A 74 6.96 12.62 -7.97
C ASN A 74 6.91 11.65 -6.79
N LEU A 75 6.66 10.39 -7.11
CA LEU A 75 6.77 9.25 -6.21
C LEU A 75 7.50 8.10 -6.93
N PRO A 76 8.18 7.21 -6.19
CA PRO A 76 8.82 6.02 -6.75
C PRO A 76 7.86 5.18 -7.61
N ALA A 77 8.39 4.53 -8.65
CA ALA A 77 7.60 3.70 -9.55
C ALA A 77 7.00 2.49 -8.80
N PHE A 78 7.75 1.90 -7.86
CA PHE A 78 7.28 0.73 -7.11
C PHE A 78 6.00 1.02 -6.28
N LEU A 79 5.73 2.28 -5.90
CA LEU A 79 4.49 2.63 -5.18
C LEU A 79 3.24 2.53 -6.06
N ARG A 80 3.39 2.48 -7.39
CA ARG A 80 2.28 2.27 -8.34
C ARG A 80 1.93 0.79 -8.50
N GLU A 81 2.76 -0.11 -7.99
CA GLU A 81 2.50 -1.55 -8.02
C GLU A 81 1.62 -1.94 -6.82
N LEU A 82 0.31 -1.68 -6.94
CA LEU A 82 -0.61 -1.93 -5.85
C LEU A 82 -0.69 -3.41 -5.49
N VAL A 83 -0.76 -3.69 -4.18
CA VAL A 83 -0.83 -5.05 -3.64
C VAL A 83 -2.27 -5.33 -3.17
N PRO A 84 -2.87 -6.45 -3.58
CA PRO A 84 -4.18 -6.85 -3.07
C PRO A 84 -4.07 -7.32 -1.61
N VAL A 85 -4.99 -6.83 -0.77
CA VAL A 85 -5.14 -7.22 0.64
C VAL A 85 -6.58 -7.64 0.86
N GLN A 86 -6.77 -8.81 1.47
CA GLN A 86 -8.09 -9.35 1.74
C GLN A 86 -8.65 -8.78 3.04
N LEU A 87 -9.91 -8.36 3.02
CA LEU A 87 -10.69 -7.94 4.17
C LEU A 87 -11.81 -8.95 4.38
N GLU A 88 -12.06 -9.27 5.65
CA GLU A 88 -13.16 -10.15 6.04
C GLU A 88 -13.99 -9.50 7.15
N HIS A 89 -15.30 -9.70 7.13
CA HIS A 89 -16.20 -9.22 8.19
C HIS A 89 -17.25 -10.28 8.51
N PRO A 90 -17.36 -10.74 9.77
CA PRO A 90 -18.46 -11.60 10.17
C PRO A 90 -19.78 -10.81 10.18
N LEU A 91 -20.85 -11.44 9.72
CA LEU A 91 -22.22 -10.96 9.80
C LEU A 91 -22.95 -11.58 10.99
N PRO A 92 -24.02 -10.95 11.50
CA PRO A 92 -24.87 -11.55 12.55
C PRO A 92 -25.44 -12.92 12.20
N THR A 93 -25.51 -13.26 10.91
CA THR A 93 -25.99 -14.55 10.39
C THR A 93 -24.95 -15.67 10.48
N GLY A 94 -23.73 -15.40 10.96
CA GLY A 94 -22.60 -16.34 10.99
C GLY A 94 -21.85 -16.49 9.67
N LYS A 95 -22.26 -15.77 8.61
CA LYS A 95 -21.54 -15.71 7.32
C LYS A 95 -20.47 -14.62 7.34
N PHE A 96 -19.51 -14.68 6.42
CA PHE A 96 -18.51 -13.63 6.22
C PHE A 96 -18.78 -12.83 4.94
N VAL A 97 -18.53 -11.53 5.00
CA VAL A 97 -18.35 -10.67 3.82
C VAL A 97 -16.86 -10.55 3.55
N HIS A 98 -16.46 -10.85 2.32
CA HIS A 98 -15.10 -10.69 1.84
C HIS A 98 -15.01 -9.49 0.90
N ALA A 99 -13.91 -8.75 0.97
CA ALA A 99 -13.59 -7.68 0.03
C ALA A 99 -12.08 -7.67 -0.22
N THR A 100 -11.67 -7.36 -1.45
CA THR A 100 -10.25 -7.12 -1.76
C THR A 100 -10.04 -5.61 -1.90
N ILE A 101 -9.08 -5.07 -1.15
CA ILE A 101 -8.57 -3.71 -1.35
C ILE A 101 -7.20 -3.76 -2.01
N PHE A 102 -6.85 -2.72 -2.75
CA PHE A 102 -5.53 -2.58 -3.36
C PHE A 102 -4.80 -1.43 -2.69
N VAL A 103 -3.64 -1.72 -2.11
CA VAL A 103 -2.89 -0.77 -1.28
C VAL A 103 -1.54 -0.48 -1.92
N MET A 104 -0.99 0.72 -1.67
CA MET A 104 0.41 0.95 -1.98
C MET A 104 1.29 0.05 -1.10
N PRO A 105 2.40 -0.47 -1.62
CA PRO A 105 3.22 -1.46 -0.92
C PRO A 105 3.98 -0.90 0.30
N ASP A 106 4.14 0.43 0.37
CA ASP A 106 4.83 1.15 1.45
C ASP A 106 4.16 2.52 1.67
N TYR A 107 4.58 3.26 2.69
CA TYR A 107 4.23 4.66 2.90
C TYR A 107 4.57 5.53 1.70
N LEU A 108 3.79 6.60 1.52
CA LEU A 108 4.07 7.60 0.49
C LEU A 108 5.48 8.17 0.64
N ALA A 109 6.17 8.23 -0.50
CA ALA A 109 7.53 8.75 -0.61
C ALA A 109 7.66 9.67 -1.81
N ILE A 110 8.63 10.58 -1.74
CA ILE A 110 9.01 11.47 -2.84
C ILE A 110 10.37 11.02 -3.38
N GLY A 111 10.47 10.89 -4.70
CA GLY A 111 11.74 10.56 -5.37
C GLY A 111 11.63 9.49 -6.45
N SER A 112 12.72 8.77 -6.66
CA SER A 112 12.87 7.67 -7.61
C SER A 112 12.93 6.32 -6.88
N ASN A 113 13.01 5.20 -7.60
CA ASN A 113 13.20 3.90 -6.94
C ASN A 113 14.54 3.80 -6.18
N ASP A 114 15.57 4.51 -6.66
CA ASP A 114 16.93 4.39 -6.14
C ASP A 114 17.26 5.45 -5.07
N ASP A 115 16.52 6.56 -5.06
CA ASP A 115 16.68 7.66 -4.09
C ASP A 115 15.32 8.29 -3.82
N PHE A 116 14.71 7.91 -2.70
CA PHE A 116 13.44 8.40 -2.22
C PHE A 116 13.48 8.68 -0.72
N LEU A 117 12.57 9.54 -0.29
CA LEU A 117 12.35 9.86 1.11
C LEU A 117 10.90 9.51 1.45
N ARG A 118 10.66 8.61 2.41
CA ARG A 118 9.33 8.39 3.00
C ARG A 118 8.90 9.66 3.74
N ILE A 119 7.70 10.17 3.43
CA ILE A 119 7.28 11.49 3.87
C ILE A 119 6.16 11.41 4.90
N PRO A 120 6.45 11.78 6.17
CA PRO A 120 5.40 12.17 7.11
C PRO A 120 4.69 13.43 6.58
N MET A 121 3.37 13.45 6.66
CA MET A 121 2.55 14.60 6.27
C MET A 121 1.33 14.71 7.17
N ASN A 122 0.79 15.91 7.31
CA ASN A 122 -0.44 16.11 8.06
C ASN A 122 -1.66 15.53 7.33
N LEU A 123 -2.77 15.37 8.08
CA LEU A 123 -4.01 14.78 7.57
C LEU A 123 -4.59 15.55 6.38
N ARG A 124 -4.47 16.88 6.35
CA ARG A 124 -5.00 17.71 5.25
C ARG A 124 -4.25 17.41 3.95
N THR A 125 -2.93 17.32 4.00
CA THR A 125 -2.10 16.96 2.84
C THR A 125 -2.39 15.53 2.38
N ALA A 126 -2.44 14.58 3.32
CA ALA A 126 -2.74 13.18 3.03
C ALA A 126 -4.11 13.02 2.35
N ALA A 127 -5.16 13.66 2.88
CA ALA A 127 -6.51 13.60 2.33
C ALA A 127 -6.59 14.22 0.92
N ALA A 128 -5.88 15.33 0.69
CA ALA A 128 -5.83 15.96 -0.63
C ALA A 128 -5.14 15.07 -1.67
N VAL A 129 -4.03 14.41 -1.30
CA VAL A 129 -3.33 13.47 -2.17
C VAL A 129 -4.21 12.25 -2.47
N ALA A 130 -4.81 11.65 -1.43
CA ALA A 130 -5.70 10.51 -1.58
C ALA A 130 -6.87 10.84 -2.51
N SER A 131 -7.56 11.95 -2.28
CA SER A 131 -8.68 12.40 -3.11
C SER A 131 -8.27 12.58 -4.58
N GLN A 132 -7.13 13.24 -4.84
CA GLN A 132 -6.67 13.47 -6.22
C GLN A 132 -6.31 12.17 -6.92
N PHE A 133 -5.69 11.22 -6.22
CA PHE A 133 -5.34 9.92 -6.78
C PHE A 133 -6.54 8.98 -6.92
N GLY A 134 -7.70 9.32 -6.34
CA GLY A 134 -8.86 8.41 -6.26
C GLY A 134 -8.70 7.31 -5.21
N PHE A 135 -7.87 7.57 -4.19
CA PHE A 135 -7.57 6.70 -3.06
C PHE A 135 -8.32 7.17 -1.81
N VAL A 136 -8.33 6.33 -0.78
CA VAL A 136 -8.84 6.67 0.55
C VAL A 136 -7.75 6.47 1.60
N LEU A 137 -7.87 7.17 2.73
CA LEU A 137 -7.02 6.91 3.89
C LEU A 137 -7.47 5.61 4.57
N PRO A 138 -6.53 4.78 5.05
CA PRO A 138 -6.88 3.49 5.64
C PRO A 138 -7.61 3.67 6.97
N THR A 139 -8.57 2.79 7.24
CA THR A 139 -9.18 2.63 8.56
C THR A 139 -8.37 1.65 9.41
N THR A 140 -8.60 1.58 10.72
CA THR A 140 -7.95 0.59 11.61
C THR A 140 -8.06 -0.83 11.07
N LYS A 141 -9.26 -1.24 10.64
CA LYS A 141 -9.48 -2.56 10.03
C LYS A 141 -8.63 -2.81 8.79
N MET A 142 -8.41 -1.78 7.96
CA MET A 142 -7.55 -1.90 6.78
C MET A 142 -6.08 -2.00 7.20
N VAL A 143 -5.63 -1.19 8.17
CA VAL A 143 -4.25 -1.23 8.69
C VAL A 143 -3.95 -2.60 9.30
N ASP A 144 -4.85 -3.16 10.10
CA ASP A 144 -4.69 -4.49 10.71
C ASP A 144 -4.57 -5.57 9.63
N ALA A 145 -5.42 -5.52 8.60
CA ALA A 145 -5.38 -6.46 7.49
C ALA A 145 -4.10 -6.34 6.65
N ILE A 146 -3.64 -5.11 6.40
CA ILE A 146 -2.34 -4.84 5.75
C ILE A 146 -1.23 -5.46 6.58
N TYR A 147 -1.15 -5.15 7.88
CA TYR A 147 -0.10 -5.66 8.76
C TYR A 147 -0.08 -7.19 8.80
N ALA A 148 -1.26 -7.82 8.94
CA ALA A 148 -1.40 -9.27 8.96
C ALA A 148 -0.91 -9.93 7.66
N GLN A 149 -1.10 -9.27 6.50
CA GLN A 149 -0.77 -9.80 5.17
C GLN A 149 0.57 -9.29 4.61
N SER A 150 1.25 -8.35 5.27
CA SER A 150 2.61 -7.92 4.90
C SER A 150 3.58 -9.08 5.03
N ALA A 151 4.18 -9.47 3.91
CA ALA A 151 5.19 -10.54 3.86
C ALA A 151 6.48 -10.15 4.61
N TYR A 152 6.74 -8.85 4.73
CA TYR A 152 7.92 -8.30 5.39
C TYR A 152 7.49 -7.30 6.47
N ARG A 153 8.07 -7.45 7.65
CA ARG A 153 7.80 -6.58 8.80
C ARG A 153 9.12 -6.05 9.35
N PHE A 154 9.27 -4.74 9.31
CA PHE A 154 10.38 -4.06 9.96
C PHE A 154 10.22 -4.13 11.47
N LYS A 155 11.34 -4.18 12.17
CA LYS A 155 11.34 -4.03 13.62
C LYS A 155 11.36 -2.53 13.91
N PRO A 156 10.41 -2.01 14.71
CA PRO A 156 10.45 -0.61 15.08
C PRO A 156 11.79 -0.25 15.72
N GLU A 157 12.43 0.79 15.21
CA GLU A 157 13.65 1.36 15.78
C GLU A 157 13.37 2.79 16.22
N PRO A 158 12.77 2.98 17.41
CA PRO A 158 12.45 4.30 17.92
C PRO A 158 13.66 5.21 17.91
N MET A 159 13.46 6.46 17.49
CA MET A 159 14.44 7.53 17.66
C MET A 159 14.01 8.40 18.83
N SER A 160 14.97 9.11 19.43
CA SER A 160 14.72 9.94 20.61
C SER A 160 13.62 10.97 20.33
N PRO A 161 12.53 10.99 21.11
CA PRO A 161 11.47 11.98 20.92
C PRO A 161 11.98 13.37 21.29
N GLY A 162 11.54 14.38 20.55
CA GLY A 162 11.96 15.77 20.79
C GLY A 162 11.46 16.76 19.74
N PRO A 163 11.81 18.06 19.86
CA PRO A 163 11.44 19.10 18.89
C PRO A 163 11.86 18.76 17.46
N GLU A 164 12.99 18.07 17.32
CA GLU A 164 13.56 17.59 16.06
C GLU A 164 12.68 16.57 15.32
N MET A 165 11.67 15.96 15.95
CA MET A 165 10.76 15.05 15.25
C MET A 165 10.04 15.69 14.05
N ARG A 166 10.04 17.01 13.96
CA ARG A 166 9.47 17.77 12.85
C ARG A 166 10.54 18.28 11.87
N SER A 167 11.82 18.01 12.09
CA SER A 167 12.89 18.44 11.19
C SER A 167 13.03 17.46 10.02
N THR A 168 13.48 18.00 8.89
CA THR A 168 13.72 17.20 7.68
C THR A 168 14.84 16.18 7.91
N GLU A 169 15.83 16.51 8.75
CA GLU A 169 16.92 15.59 9.09
C GLU A 169 16.43 14.38 9.88
N TYR A 170 15.47 14.56 10.77
CA TYR A 170 14.83 13.43 11.46
C TYR A 170 14.12 12.50 10.47
N TYR A 171 13.50 13.06 9.41
CA TYR A 171 12.89 12.23 8.36
C TYR A 171 13.94 11.45 7.58
N ARG A 172 15.06 12.08 7.21
CA ARG A 172 16.18 11.43 6.51
C ARG A 172 16.77 10.29 7.34
N THR A 173 17.07 10.55 8.61
CA THR A 173 17.62 9.54 9.53
C THR A 173 16.67 8.35 9.66
N HIS A 174 15.37 8.61 9.85
CA HIS A 174 14.38 7.53 9.93
C HIS A 174 14.29 6.71 8.64
N ASN A 175 14.31 7.38 7.48
CA ASN A 175 14.28 6.72 6.18
C ASN A 175 15.50 5.81 5.99
N HIS A 176 16.70 6.28 6.35
CA HIS A 176 17.92 5.49 6.26
C HIS A 176 17.85 4.20 7.11
N LYS A 177 17.35 4.29 8.34
CA LYS A 177 17.17 3.11 9.21
C LYS A 177 16.25 2.07 8.58
N ILE A 178 15.13 2.52 8.01
CA ILE A 178 14.19 1.63 7.30
C ILE A 178 14.87 0.99 6.08
N ASP A 179 15.61 1.77 5.28
CA ASP A 179 16.30 1.25 4.11
C ASP A 179 17.37 0.22 4.48
N GLU A 180 18.11 0.45 5.57
CA GLU A 180 19.09 -0.48 6.10
C GLU A 180 18.47 -1.79 6.58
N GLN A 181 17.33 -1.72 7.28
CA GLN A 181 16.56 -2.91 7.63
C GLN A 181 16.08 -3.66 6.37
N GLY A 182 15.58 -2.92 5.37
CA GLY A 182 15.16 -3.47 4.07
C GLY A 182 16.27 -4.26 3.40
N ARG A 183 17.48 -3.68 3.32
CA ARG A 183 18.66 -4.35 2.75
C ARG A 183 19.05 -5.59 3.57
N THR A 184 19.08 -5.48 4.89
CA THR A 184 19.45 -6.58 5.80
C THR A 184 18.50 -7.77 5.70
N LEU A 185 17.20 -7.49 5.55
CA LEU A 185 16.15 -8.50 5.41
C LEU A 185 15.96 -8.96 3.95
N GLY A 186 16.68 -8.38 2.99
CA GLY A 186 16.54 -8.68 1.57
C GLY A 186 15.15 -8.35 1.02
N VAL A 187 14.49 -7.31 1.54
CA VAL A 187 13.13 -6.92 1.12
C VAL A 187 13.19 -6.32 -0.30
N PRO A 188 12.54 -6.94 -1.29
CA PRO A 188 12.45 -6.36 -2.62
C PRO A 188 11.52 -5.13 -2.62
N LEU A 189 11.87 -4.10 -3.40
CA LEU A 189 10.96 -2.97 -3.65
C LEU A 189 9.62 -3.46 -4.23
N GLY A 190 8.53 -2.79 -3.86
CA GLY A 190 7.18 -3.15 -4.30
C GLY A 190 6.53 -4.30 -3.52
N LYS A 191 7.22 -4.94 -2.58
CA LYS A 191 6.60 -5.88 -1.64
C LYS A 191 5.88 -5.14 -0.53
N LEU A 192 4.73 -5.68 -0.11
CA LEU A 192 3.95 -5.11 0.99
C LEU A 192 4.73 -5.23 2.31
N VAL A 193 5.08 -4.09 2.87
CA VAL A 193 5.85 -3.95 4.11
C VAL A 193 5.00 -3.33 5.23
N SER A 194 5.34 -3.62 6.48
CA SER A 194 4.77 -2.96 7.67
C SER A 194 5.79 -2.90 8.81
N GLY A 195 5.40 -2.34 9.97
CA GLY A 195 6.27 -2.30 11.17
C GLY A 195 7.29 -1.16 11.20
N HIS A 196 7.17 -0.17 10.31
CA HIS A 196 8.06 1.01 10.26
C HIS A 196 8.06 1.86 11.54
N LYS A 197 7.01 1.76 12.35
CA LYS A 197 6.83 2.50 13.60
C LYS A 197 6.29 1.58 14.68
N LYS A 198 6.44 2.03 15.93
CA LYS A 198 5.83 1.38 17.08
C LYS A 198 4.36 1.77 17.10
N ASP A 199 3.51 0.77 16.88
CA ASP A 199 2.08 0.79 17.15
C ASP A 199 1.82 -0.12 18.36
#